data_AF-A0A0L0N120-F1
#
_entry.id   AF-A0A0L0N120-F1
#
_cell.length_a   1.000
_cell.length_b   1.000
_cell.length_c   1.000
_cell.angle_alpha   90.00
_cell.angle_beta   90.00
_cell.angle_gamma   90.00
#
_symmetry.space_group_name_H-M   'P 1'
#
loop_
_entity.id
_entity.type
_entity.pdbx_description
1 polymer ?
#
loop_
_entity_poly.entity_id
_entity_poly.type
_entity_poly.pdbx_seq_one_letter_code
_entity_poly.pdbx_strand_id
1 'polypeptide(L)' 'MVVKIRLARFGRRNSPFYNIVVAHARTARNSRPLEVLGTYDPVPKPDPYDASGRLHKDIKLDTQRAR' A
#
# COMPACT_ATOMS: atom_id res chain seq x y z
N MET A 1 -21.15 2.56 11.41
CA MET A 1 -20.50 2.13 10.15
C MET A 1 -19.04 2.59 10.20
N VAL A 2 -18.07 1.67 10.33
CA VAL A 2 -16.66 2.03 10.57
C VAL A 2 -15.84 1.92 9.29
N VAL A 3 -15.13 2.99 8.93
CA VAL A 3 -14.17 3.03 7.82
C VAL A 3 -12.76 2.89 8.37
N LYS A 4 -11.89 2.15 7.69
CA LYS A 4 -10.49 1.96 8.05
C LYS A 4 -9.61 2.07 6.81
N ILE A 5 -8.41 2.61 7.00
CA ILE A 5 -7.32 2.48 6.05
C ILE A 5 -6.66 1.12 6.30
N ARG A 6 -6.48 0.30 5.26
CA ARG A 6 -5.87 -1.03 5.37
C ARG A 6 -5.07 -1.38 4.13
N LEU A 7 -4.22 -2.40 4.26
CA LEU A 7 -3.44 -2.95 3.15
C LEU A 7 -4.22 -4.09 2.46
N ALA A 8 -4.54 -3.90 1.17
CA ALA A 8 -5.04 -4.96 0.31
C ALA A 8 -3.84 -5.66 -0.35
N ARG A 9 -3.73 -6.98 -0.17
CA ARG A 9 -2.58 -7.75 -0.68
C ARG A 9 -2.77 -8.09 -2.15
N PHE A 10 -1.82 -7.65 -2.96
CA PHE A 10 -1.58 -8.02 -4.34
C PHE A 10 -0.19 -8.68 -4.47
N GLY A 11 0.15 -9.18 -5.66
CA GLY A 11 1.43 -9.82 -5.92
C GLY A 11 1.42 -11.34 -5.79
N ARG A 12 2.61 -11.94 -5.85
CA ARG A 12 2.82 -13.39 -5.99
C ARG A 12 3.33 -13.98 -4.67
N ARG A 13 3.45 -15.32 -4.63
CA ARG A 13 4.20 -16.00 -3.56
C ARG A 13 5.62 -15.44 -3.54
N ASN A 14 6.12 -15.10 -2.34
CA ASN A 14 7.46 -14.50 -2.12
C ASN A 14 7.70 -13.13 -2.78
N SER A 15 6.66 -12.49 -3.33
CA SER A 15 6.74 -11.12 -3.85
C SER A 15 5.46 -10.36 -3.47
N PRO A 16 5.29 -10.04 -2.17
CA PRO A 16 4.12 -9.32 -1.69
C PRO A 16 4.13 -7.87 -2.17
N PHE A 17 2.99 -7.40 -2.62
CA PHE A 17 2.75 -6.00 -2.96
C PHE A 17 1.43 -5.57 -2.32
N TYR A 18 1.29 -4.33 -1.89
CA TYR A 18 0.07 -3.89 -1.22
C TYR A 18 -0.48 -2.61 -1.82
N ASN A 19 -1.80 -2.55 -1.93
CA ASN A 19 -2.49 -1.28 -2.14
C ASN A 19 -2.95 -0.75 -0.79
N ILE A 20 -2.72 0.54 -0.55
CA ILE A 20 -3.23 1.26 0.61
C ILE A 20 -4.65 1.68 0.24
N VAL A 21 -5.65 1.14 0.93
CA VAL A 21 -7.06 1.31 0.55
C VAL A 21 -7.91 1.78 1.72
N VAL A 22 -8.95 2.54 1.40
CA VAL A 22 -10.03 2.91 2.33
C VAL A 22 -11.18 1.93 2.13
N ALA A 23 -11.61 1.26 3.20
CA ALA A 23 -12.71 0.30 3.15
C ALA A 23 -13.48 0.23 4.47
N HIS A 24 -14.71 -0.28 4.42
CA HIS A 24 -15.47 -0.60 5.62
C HIS A 24 -14.83 -1.76 6.40
N ALA A 25 -14.85 -1.69 7.73
CA ALA A 25 -14.17 -2.65 8.60
C ALA A 25 -14.66 -4.12 8.44
N ARG A 26 -15.90 -4.33 7.98
CA ARG A 26 -16.53 -5.66 7.86
C ARG A 26 -16.32 -6.31 6.49
N THR A 27 -15.65 -5.67 5.54
CA THR A 27 -15.47 -6.22 4.19
C THR A 27 -14.23 -7.12 4.10
N ALA A 28 -14.26 -8.13 3.22
CA ALA A 28 -13.12 -9.02 3.00
C ALA A 28 -11.86 -8.25 2.56
N ARG A 29 -10.65 -8.72 2.91
CA ARG A 29 -9.39 -7.97 2.71
C ARG A 29 -9.19 -7.43 1.30
N ASN A 30 -9.49 -8.25 0.29
CA ASN A 30 -9.25 -7.94 -1.12
C ASN A 30 -10.54 -7.58 -1.89
N SER A 31 -11.65 -7.30 -1.19
CA SER A 31 -12.87 -6.83 -1.84
C SER A 31 -12.66 -5.44 -2.45
N ARG A 32 -13.57 -5.04 -3.36
CA ARG A 32 -13.59 -3.68 -3.91
C ARG A 32 -13.55 -2.65 -2.77
N PRO A 33 -12.51 -1.79 -2.70
CA PRO A 33 -12.44 -0.73 -1.70
C PRO A 33 -13.32 0.47 -2.11
N LEU A 34 -13.51 1.40 -1.18
CA LEU A 34 -14.10 2.71 -1.50
C LEU A 34 -13.13 3.50 -2.38
N GLU A 35 -11.86 3.53 -1.97
CA GLU A 35 -10.80 4.28 -2.65
C GLU A 35 -9.44 3.61 -2.45
N VAL A 36 -8.54 3.82 -3.42
CA VAL A 36 -7.13 3.40 -3.36
C VAL A 36 -6.30 4.65 -3.20
N LEU A 37 -5.66 4.80 -2.03
CA LEU A 37 -4.84 5.97 -1.69
C LEU A 37 -3.41 5.88 -2.24
N GLY A 38 -2.95 4.66 -2.54
CA GLY A 38 -1.58 4.45 -2.95
C GLY A 38 -1.14 2.99 -2.92
N THR A 39 0.16 2.80 -2.95
CA THR A 39 0.83 1.51 -2.98
C THR A 39 1.93 1.43 -1.94
N TYR A 40 2.19 0.22 -1.49
CA TYR A 40 3.24 -0.10 -0.53
C TYR A 40 3.97 -1.36 -0.98
N ASP A 41 5.27 -1.22 -1.18
CA ASP A 41 6.19 -2.33 -1.43
C ASP A 41 6.98 -2.61 -0.14
N PRO A 42 6.76 -3.77 0.51
CA PRO A 42 7.46 -4.12 1.73
C PRO A 42 8.91 -4.54 1.51
N VAL A 43 9.31 -4.81 0.26
CA VAL A 43 10.68 -5.26 -0.08
C VAL A 43 11.60 -4.05 0.03
N PRO A 44 12.56 -4.05 0.98
CA PRO A 44 13.42 -2.90 1.20
C PRO A 44 14.32 -2.63 -0.02
N LYS A 45 14.39 -1.38 -0.43
CA LYS A 45 15.23 -0.92 -1.55
C LYS A 45 16.22 0.13 -1.07
N PRO A 46 17.37 0.25 -1.76
CA PRO A 46 18.31 1.33 -1.50
C PRO A 46 17.63 2.67 -1.76
N ASP A 47 17.80 3.61 -0.82
CA ASP A 47 17.29 4.96 -0.97
C ASP A 47 18.14 5.77 -1.95
N PRO A 48 17.58 6.29 -3.05
CA PRO A 48 18.32 7.18 -3.92
C PRO A 48 18.64 8.53 -3.26
N TYR A 49 17.98 8.89 -2.16
CA TYR A 49 18.14 10.18 -1.48
C TYR A 49 18.92 10.09 -0.15
N ASP A 50 19.12 8.90 0.41
CA ASP A 50 19.88 8.70 1.65
C ASP A 50 21.25 8.04 1.38
N ALA A 51 22.31 8.85 1.46
CA ALA A 51 23.69 8.42 1.28
C ALA A 51 24.21 7.46 2.38
N SER A 52 23.46 7.29 3.48
CA SER A 52 23.86 6.39 4.57
C SER A 52 23.66 4.90 4.25
N GLY A 53 23.11 4.57 3.07
CA GLY A 53 22.94 3.20 2.60
C GLY A 53 21.83 2.43 3.31
N ARG A 54 20.96 3.13 4.06
CA ARG A 54 19.83 2.52 4.74
C ARG A 54 18.79 2.07 3.72
N LEU A 55 18.27 0.87 3.92
CA LEU A 55 17.17 0.35 3.11
C LEU A 55 15.85 0.87 3.65
N HIS A 56 15.00 1.35 2.76
CA HIS A 56 13.66 1.82 3.09
C HIS A 56 12.62 1.02 2.29
N LYS A 57 11.38 1.07 2.75
CA LYS A 57 10.25 0.44 2.07
C LYS A 57 9.53 1.50 1.25
N ASP A 58 9.09 1.15 0.05
CA ASP A 58 8.45 2.13 -0.82
C ASP A 58 6.99 2.33 -0.39
N ILE A 59 6.63 3.59 -0.14
CA ILE A 59 5.23 4.01 -0.01
C ILE A 59 5.01 5.10 -1.05
N LYS A 60 4.06 4.87 -1.97
CA LYS A 60 3.69 5.84 -3.01
C LYS A 60 2.23 6.19 -2.88
N LEU A 61 1.94 7.46 -2.57
CA LEU A 61 0.58 7.99 -2.56
C LEU A 61 0.16 8.36 -3.99
N ASP A 62 -1.05 7.99 -4.36
CA ASP A 62 -1.63 8.26 -5.68
C ASP A 62 -2.60 9.43 -5.56
N THR A 63 -2.08 10.66 -5.66
CA THR A 63 -2.87 11.89 -5.55
C THR A 63 -3.73 12.16 -6.78
N GLN A 64 -3.44 11.50 -7.91
CA GLN A 64 -4.18 11.67 -9.16
C GLN A 64 -5.42 10.78 -9.21
N ARG A 65 -5.35 9.60 -8.58
CA ARG A 65 -6.43 8.61 -8.55
C ARG A 65 -7.37 8.79 -7.37
N ALA A 66 -6.91 9.45 -6.32
CA ALA A 66 -7.74 9.83 -5.19
C ALA A 66 -8.73 10.93 -5.63
N ARG A 67 -10.04 10.68 -5.48
CA ARG A 67 -11.13 11.54 -5.95
C ARG A 67 -12.17 11.75 -4.87
#